data_AF-A0A6A5GBR2-F1
#
_entry.id   AF-A0A6A5GBR2-F1
#
_cell.length_a   1.000
_cell.length_b   1.000
_cell.length_c   1.000
_cell.angle_alpha   90.00
_cell.angle_beta   90.00
_cell.angle_gamma   90.00
#
_symmetry.space_group_name_H-M   'P 1'
#
loop_
_entity.id
_entity.type
_entity.pdbx_description
1 polymer ?
#
loop_
_entity_poly.entity_id
_entity_poly.type
_entity_poly.pdbx_seq_one_letter_code
_entity_poly.pdbx_strand_id
1 'polypeptide(L)'
;MNLIGTSRTARWLKEATLTTEHALNDRCDYSLITAQSNFMHQMHTLEIESEGIYVKIPFKTPKYSAPKPVVFCVSPQFAAEQWQTFLVQLHVSKRYGAHLQLYVVSMVESYFNLIKEYEKLGLVSIEPWLTIKFPVTDGPYLEPNRNVELRNQAAAHTDCLLMYKESVSFVGILDMDDILIPTNANSYYEEFEREYAGSWEISALHYDKFDYTTIKTGELKSQSITSIVKNSRRLRTKDAGKSFLRPERFNSTWSHYSRNSDRKPIYLSPHHEPIFWQRKLVSNNGIYHLKKMLYVNSTSVPGGALPVNPGDNITALISEQHLREIDEDMKKMLTRPEIANLSASLPKDDFYMDIVFSCYNESFYHIRDTQWLYNDITCVNAFNCELPQREDMPCIHSDATYHSGPSMWPITYHYATDSFFSSDIGCYQVLNNHILAQSVPPGDIQTQPGTKIVFNAPYDDKHTYHIKVINSSAHRIGYGIS
;
A
#
# COMPACT_ATOMS: atom_id res chain seq x y z
N MET A 1 5.95 24.49 10.79
CA MET A 1 6.76 24.20 9.58
C MET A 1 6.15 24.99 8.46
N ASN A 2 6.98 25.75 7.75
CA ASN A 2 6.52 26.52 6.62
C ASN A 2 6.90 25.83 5.31
N LEU A 3 6.00 25.92 4.34
CA LEU A 3 6.23 25.47 2.98
C LEU A 3 6.29 26.69 2.07
N ILE A 4 7.29 26.69 1.19
CA ILE A 4 7.55 27.79 0.28
C ILE A 4 7.46 27.29 -1.15
N GLY A 5 6.40 27.70 -1.83
CA GLY A 5 6.21 27.42 -3.24
C GLY A 5 6.69 28.59 -4.10
N THR A 6 7.54 28.31 -5.09
CA THR A 6 7.99 29.34 -6.04
C THR A 6 7.56 28.98 -7.46
N SER A 7 6.93 29.96 -8.10
CA SER A 7 6.60 29.99 -9.54
C SER A 7 7.52 30.97 -10.26
N ARG A 8 7.35 31.16 -11.58
CA ARG A 8 8.14 32.16 -12.32
C ARG A 8 7.91 33.60 -11.88
N THR A 9 6.73 33.90 -11.33
CA THR A 9 6.28 35.27 -11.07
C THR A 9 6.08 35.57 -9.59
N ALA A 10 5.99 34.54 -8.73
CA ALA A 10 5.68 34.72 -7.32
C ALA A 10 6.28 33.63 -6.44
N ARG A 11 6.61 34.01 -5.20
CA ARG A 11 7.02 33.14 -4.09
C ARG A 11 5.98 33.23 -2.98
N TRP A 12 5.52 32.07 -2.51
CA TRP A 12 4.43 31.95 -1.55
C TRP A 12 4.91 31.20 -0.32
N LEU A 13 4.81 31.84 0.84
CA LEU A 13 5.04 31.22 2.15
C LEU A 13 3.69 30.82 2.73
N LYS A 14 3.53 29.55 3.08
CA LYS A 14 2.33 29.04 3.72
C LYS A 14 2.69 28.11 4.87
N GLU A 15 1.99 28.25 5.98
CA GLU A 15 2.06 27.27 7.05
C GLU A 15 1.36 25.98 6.59
N ALA A 16 1.99 24.83 6.88
CA ALA A 16 1.44 23.53 6.56
C ALA A 16 0.63 22.98 7.72
N THR A 17 -0.53 22.40 7.42
CA THR A 17 -1.25 21.55 8.37
C THR A 17 -0.59 20.17 8.38
N LEU A 18 -0.21 19.69 9.57
CA LEU A 18 0.40 18.39 9.74
C LEU A 18 -0.60 17.40 10.35
N THR A 19 -0.72 16.22 9.75
CA THR A 19 -1.55 15.11 10.26
C THR A 19 -0.79 13.79 10.25
N THR A 20 -1.18 12.85 11.11
CA THR A 20 -0.63 11.50 11.17
C THR A 20 -1.75 10.48 11.15
N GLU A 21 -1.58 9.35 10.46
CA GLU A 21 -2.53 8.22 10.54
C GLU A 21 -2.40 7.45 11.87
N HIS A 22 -1.25 7.58 12.53
CA HIS A 22 -0.94 6.99 13.83
C HIS A 22 -1.12 7.98 14.97
N ALA A 23 -1.38 7.46 16.17
CA ALA A 23 -1.22 8.26 17.37
C ALA A 23 0.27 8.53 17.60
N LEU A 24 0.64 9.70 18.14
CA LEU A 24 2.05 10.03 18.39
C LEU A 24 2.74 9.09 19.39
N ASN A 25 1.96 8.30 20.14
CA ASN A 25 2.44 7.29 21.08
C ASN A 25 2.34 5.85 20.52
N ASP A 26 2.15 5.69 19.19
CA ASP A 26 2.16 4.36 18.56
C ASP A 26 3.58 3.76 18.53
N ARG A 27 3.64 2.43 18.33
CA ARG A 27 4.76 1.51 18.64
C ARG A 27 6.05 1.67 17.79
N CYS A 28 6.10 2.62 16.86
CA CYS A 28 7.19 2.77 15.90
C CYS A 28 7.78 4.20 15.96
N ASP A 29 9.10 4.32 15.95
CA ASP A 29 9.79 5.61 15.99
C ASP A 29 9.58 6.43 14.72
N TYR A 30 9.37 5.75 13.59
CA TYR A 30 9.09 6.37 12.30
C TYR A 30 7.64 6.13 11.89
N SER A 31 6.88 7.20 11.66
CA SER A 31 5.47 7.13 11.24
C SER A 31 5.17 8.10 10.10
N LEU A 32 4.13 7.84 9.31
CA LEU A 32 3.70 8.75 8.24
C LEU A 32 3.16 10.07 8.82
N ILE A 33 3.74 11.19 8.37
CA ILE A 33 3.19 12.55 8.49
C ILE A 33 2.73 13.03 7.11
N THR A 34 1.55 13.60 7.06
CA THR A 34 1.08 14.33 5.88
C THR A 34 1.17 15.82 6.16
N ALA A 35 1.85 16.55 5.29
CA ALA A 35 1.86 18.01 5.29
C ALA A 35 0.97 18.51 4.15
N GLN A 36 -0.03 19.31 4.51
CA GLN A 36 -1.01 19.88 3.58
C GLN A 36 -0.90 21.40 3.54
N SER A 37 -0.82 21.97 2.34
CA SER A 37 -0.94 23.41 2.12
C SER A 37 -1.41 23.73 0.70
N ASN A 38 -1.83 24.98 0.47
CA ASN A 38 -2.38 25.45 -0.79
C ASN A 38 -1.45 26.47 -1.44
N PHE A 39 -1.09 26.22 -2.70
CA PHE A 39 -0.21 27.07 -3.50
C PHE A 39 -0.84 27.44 -4.84
N MET A 40 -0.19 28.36 -5.56
CA MET A 40 -0.57 28.68 -6.94
C MET A 40 -0.32 27.50 -7.87
N HIS A 41 -1.03 27.47 -8.99
CA HIS A 41 -0.73 26.55 -10.08
C HIS A 41 0.70 26.75 -10.61
N GLN A 42 1.26 25.68 -11.21
CA GLN A 42 2.55 25.71 -11.91
C GLN A 42 3.73 26.12 -11.02
N MET A 43 3.76 25.62 -9.80
CA MET A 43 4.94 25.69 -8.95
C MET A 43 6.11 24.95 -9.62
N HIS A 44 7.31 25.53 -9.57
CA HIS A 44 8.54 24.92 -10.10
C HIS A 44 9.47 24.44 -8.99
N THR A 45 9.40 25.05 -7.80
CA THR A 45 10.18 24.63 -6.65
C THR A 45 9.34 24.66 -5.39
N LEU A 46 9.63 23.73 -4.50
CA LEU A 46 9.04 23.62 -3.19
C LEU A 46 10.17 23.55 -2.17
N GLU A 47 10.08 24.35 -1.12
CA GLU A 47 11.05 24.37 -0.03
C GLU A 47 10.33 24.18 1.30
N ILE A 48 10.99 23.50 2.23
CA ILE A 48 10.61 23.46 3.64
C ILE A 48 11.46 24.51 4.36
N GLU A 49 10.82 25.35 5.17
CA GLU A 49 11.48 26.26 6.09
C GLU A 49 11.15 25.91 7.53
N SER A 50 12.18 25.88 8.37
CA SER A 50 12.06 25.76 9.81
C SER A 50 13.24 26.41 10.52
N GLU A 51 12.94 27.33 11.45
CA GLU A 51 13.94 28.08 12.23
C GLU A 51 15.01 28.78 11.37
N GLY A 52 14.63 29.28 10.19
CA GLY A 52 15.53 29.96 9.26
C GLY A 52 16.40 29.02 8.40
N ILE A 53 16.25 27.70 8.55
CA ILE A 53 16.88 26.70 7.67
C ILE A 53 15.93 26.38 6.53
N TYR A 54 16.47 26.35 5.31
CA TYR A 54 15.70 26.10 4.08
C TYR A 54 16.20 24.84 3.38
N VAL A 55 15.28 23.97 3.00
CA VAL A 55 15.58 22.76 2.23
C VAL A 55 14.66 22.69 1.04
N LYS A 56 15.22 22.74 -0.16
CA LYS A 56 14.46 22.45 -1.39
C LYS A 56 14.15 20.96 -1.44
N ILE A 57 12.89 20.63 -1.71
CA ILE A 57 12.41 19.26 -1.77
C ILE A 57 11.86 18.94 -3.16
N PRO A 58 12.09 17.70 -3.65
CA PRO A 58 11.45 17.25 -4.87
C PRO A 58 9.95 17.00 -4.66
N PHE A 59 9.16 17.17 -5.71
CA PHE A 59 7.72 16.89 -5.68
C PHE A 59 7.26 16.36 -7.04
N LYS A 60 6.25 15.48 -6.99
CA LYS A 60 5.57 14.93 -8.16
C LYS A 60 4.25 15.68 -8.41
N THR A 61 3.85 15.72 -9.66
CA THR A 61 2.50 16.17 -10.02
C THR A 61 1.55 14.96 -10.01
N PRO A 62 0.29 15.13 -9.57
CA PRO A 62 -0.69 14.06 -9.63
C PRO A 62 -0.99 13.70 -11.09
N LYS A 63 -1.51 12.49 -11.30
CA LYS A 63 -2.03 12.06 -12.59
C LYS A 63 -3.40 12.71 -12.80
N TYR A 64 -3.56 13.35 -13.95
CA TYR A 64 -4.84 13.95 -14.41
C TYR A 64 -5.64 13.02 -15.34
N SER A 65 -5.11 11.83 -15.62
CA SER A 65 -5.79 10.79 -16.39
C SER A 65 -5.39 9.42 -15.86
N ALA A 66 -6.35 8.49 -15.82
CA ALA A 66 -6.12 7.11 -15.40
C ALA A 66 -6.67 6.12 -16.45
N PRO A 67 -6.11 4.90 -16.55
CA PRO A 67 -6.61 3.89 -17.48
C PRO A 67 -8.05 3.45 -17.20
N LYS A 68 -8.48 3.57 -15.94
CA LYS A 68 -9.78 3.12 -15.43
C LYS A 68 -10.30 4.09 -14.36
N PRO A 69 -11.63 4.18 -14.17
CA PRO A 69 -12.23 5.02 -13.13
C PRO A 69 -12.00 4.49 -11.71
N VAL A 70 -11.55 3.24 -11.58
CA VAL A 70 -11.18 2.61 -10.30
C VAL A 70 -9.71 2.19 -10.37
N VAL A 71 -8.94 2.55 -9.36
CA VAL A 71 -7.56 2.08 -9.17
C VAL A 71 -7.47 1.33 -7.85
N PHE A 72 -6.81 0.18 -7.86
CA PHE A 72 -6.42 -0.53 -6.65
C PHE A 72 -4.95 -0.25 -6.35
N CYS A 73 -4.72 0.43 -5.24
CA CYS A 73 -3.42 0.65 -4.64
C CYS A 73 -3.05 -0.60 -3.86
N VAL A 74 -2.18 -1.41 -4.46
CA VAL A 74 -1.74 -2.67 -3.86
C VAL A 74 -0.52 -2.43 -2.98
N SER A 75 -0.54 -3.02 -1.79
CA SER A 75 0.52 -2.95 -0.80
C SER A 75 1.91 -3.24 -1.38
N PRO A 76 3.00 -2.63 -0.85
CA PRO A 76 4.35 -2.89 -1.33
C PRO A 76 4.71 -4.39 -1.30
N GLN A 77 5.11 -4.91 -2.46
CA GLN A 77 5.53 -6.29 -2.67
C GLN A 77 7.00 -6.44 -2.25
N PHE A 78 7.32 -7.46 -1.47
CA PHE A 78 8.66 -7.71 -0.94
C PHE A 78 8.96 -9.21 -0.98
N ALA A 79 10.16 -9.58 -1.41
CA ALA A 79 10.54 -10.97 -1.69
C ALA A 79 9.42 -11.78 -2.39
N ALA A 80 8.67 -11.09 -3.26
CA ALA A 80 7.44 -11.63 -3.80
C ALA A 80 7.76 -12.71 -4.84
N GLU A 81 7.14 -13.88 -4.69
CA GLU A 81 7.38 -15.05 -5.57
C GLU A 81 6.09 -15.71 -6.09
N GLN A 82 4.94 -15.44 -5.43
CA GLN A 82 3.65 -16.06 -5.76
C GLN A 82 2.94 -15.36 -6.92
N TRP A 83 3.45 -15.58 -8.13
CA TRP A 83 2.93 -14.97 -9.36
C TRP A 83 1.49 -15.41 -9.69
N GLN A 84 1.02 -16.56 -9.19
CA GLN A 84 -0.35 -17.04 -9.43
C GLN A 84 -1.40 -16.12 -8.77
N THR A 85 -1.10 -15.59 -7.57
CA THR A 85 -1.98 -14.64 -6.87
C THR A 85 -2.17 -13.38 -7.72
N PHE A 86 -1.10 -12.89 -8.34
CA PHE A 86 -1.17 -11.75 -9.26
C PHE A 86 -2.03 -12.03 -10.48
N LEU A 87 -1.95 -13.22 -11.09
CA LEU A 87 -2.82 -13.56 -12.22
C LEU A 87 -4.30 -13.53 -11.82
N VAL A 88 -4.65 -14.07 -10.65
CA VAL A 88 -6.03 -14.01 -10.15
C VAL A 88 -6.45 -12.55 -9.95
N GLN A 89 -5.67 -11.77 -9.20
CA GLN A 89 -6.02 -10.39 -8.86
C GLN A 89 -6.13 -9.50 -10.10
N LEU A 90 -5.18 -9.61 -11.02
CA LEU A 90 -5.17 -8.82 -12.23
C LEU A 90 -6.35 -9.14 -13.15
N HIS A 91 -6.60 -10.41 -13.46
CA HIS A 91 -7.63 -10.76 -14.43
C HIS A 91 -9.05 -10.56 -13.87
N VAL A 92 -9.26 -10.78 -12.57
CA VAL A 92 -10.51 -10.39 -11.90
C VAL A 92 -10.67 -8.86 -11.95
N SER A 93 -9.63 -8.12 -11.57
CA SER A 93 -9.69 -6.65 -11.54
C SER A 93 -9.96 -6.06 -12.93
N LYS A 94 -9.29 -6.60 -13.95
CA LYS A 94 -9.46 -6.22 -15.36
C LYS A 94 -10.90 -6.45 -15.83
N ARG A 95 -11.51 -7.59 -15.48
CA ARG A 95 -12.90 -7.92 -15.87
C ARG A 95 -13.93 -6.95 -15.31
N TYR A 96 -13.69 -6.44 -14.10
CA TYR A 96 -14.59 -5.51 -13.40
C TYR A 96 -14.16 -4.04 -13.52
N GLY A 97 -13.13 -3.75 -14.34
CA GLY A 97 -12.78 -2.40 -14.74
C GLY A 97 -11.94 -1.62 -13.74
N ALA A 98 -11.09 -2.28 -12.95
CA ALA A 98 -10.06 -1.63 -12.13
C ALA A 98 -8.67 -1.72 -12.78
N HIS A 99 -7.82 -0.74 -12.48
CA HIS A 99 -6.39 -0.74 -12.79
C HIS A 99 -5.58 -1.03 -11.53
N LEU A 100 -4.50 -1.82 -11.65
CA LEU A 100 -3.62 -2.13 -10.51
C LEU A 100 -2.43 -1.17 -10.47
N GLN A 101 -2.20 -0.54 -9.33
CA GLN A 101 -0.98 0.21 -9.01
C GLN A 101 -0.18 -0.60 -7.98
N LEU A 102 1.01 -1.06 -8.38
CA LEU A 102 1.90 -1.86 -7.55
C LEU A 102 3.11 -1.05 -7.10
N TYR A 103 3.52 -1.30 -5.87
CA TYR A 103 4.78 -0.85 -5.32
C TYR A 103 5.69 -2.06 -5.13
N VAL A 104 6.93 -1.99 -5.58
CA VAL A 104 7.88 -3.09 -5.45
C VAL A 104 9.02 -2.66 -4.54
N VAL A 105 9.23 -3.37 -3.43
CA VAL A 105 10.45 -3.28 -2.62
C VAL A 105 11.46 -4.27 -3.15
N SER A 106 11.05 -5.54 -3.25
CA SER A 106 11.81 -6.61 -3.87
C SER A 106 10.90 -7.72 -4.38
N MET A 107 11.33 -8.41 -5.44
CA MET A 107 10.53 -9.42 -6.12
C MET A 107 11.45 -10.38 -6.88
N VAL A 108 11.11 -11.68 -6.91
CA VAL A 108 11.83 -12.65 -7.73
C VAL A 108 11.85 -12.18 -9.19
N GLU A 109 13.02 -12.18 -9.81
CA GLU A 109 13.26 -11.55 -11.11
C GLU A 109 12.33 -12.08 -12.21
N SER A 110 12.11 -13.40 -12.27
CA SER A 110 11.22 -14.00 -13.26
C SER A 110 9.75 -13.60 -13.08
N TYR A 111 9.31 -13.39 -11.84
CA TYR A 111 7.98 -12.84 -11.55
C TYR A 111 7.93 -11.34 -11.90
N PHE A 112 8.96 -10.56 -11.57
CA PHE A 112 9.07 -9.16 -11.98
C PHE A 112 8.97 -9.01 -13.51
N ASN A 113 9.69 -9.84 -14.26
CA ASN A 113 9.65 -9.88 -15.72
C ASN A 113 8.25 -10.19 -16.26
N LEU A 114 7.51 -11.11 -15.61
CA LEU A 114 6.11 -11.35 -15.94
C LEU A 114 5.28 -10.07 -15.78
N ILE A 115 5.37 -9.39 -14.63
CA ILE A 115 4.64 -8.13 -14.41
C ILE A 115 5.04 -7.06 -15.44
N LYS A 116 6.32 -6.96 -15.82
CA LYS A 116 6.77 -6.02 -16.85
C LYS A 116 6.09 -6.27 -18.20
N GLU A 117 5.86 -7.52 -18.60
CA GLU A 117 5.11 -7.80 -19.83
C GLU A 117 3.65 -7.36 -19.70
N TYR A 118 3.03 -7.53 -18.55
CA TYR A 118 1.67 -7.03 -18.29
C TYR A 118 1.60 -5.49 -18.22
N GLU A 119 2.64 -4.84 -17.69
CA GLU A 119 2.74 -3.37 -17.66
C GLU A 119 2.85 -2.79 -19.07
N LYS A 120 3.61 -3.41 -19.97
CA LYS A 120 3.68 -2.99 -21.40
C LYS A 120 2.32 -3.03 -22.08
N LEU A 121 1.39 -3.88 -21.60
CA LEU A 121 0.02 -3.97 -22.09
C LEU A 121 -0.92 -2.94 -21.45
N GLY A 122 -0.43 -2.11 -20.52
CA GLY A 122 -1.21 -1.09 -19.82
C GLY A 122 -2.20 -1.65 -18.81
N LEU A 123 -1.98 -2.87 -18.32
CA LEU A 123 -2.89 -3.56 -17.38
C LEU A 123 -2.56 -3.33 -15.91
N VAL A 124 -1.31 -2.95 -15.65
CA VAL A 124 -0.75 -2.70 -14.32
C VAL A 124 0.31 -1.61 -14.44
N SER A 125 0.48 -0.81 -13.40
CA SER A 125 1.61 0.12 -13.25
C SER A 125 2.48 -0.35 -12.08
N ILE A 126 3.80 -0.36 -12.24
CA ILE A 126 4.72 -0.63 -11.13
C ILE A 126 5.54 0.61 -10.79
N GLU A 127 5.77 0.85 -9.50
CA GLU A 127 6.61 1.93 -8.98
C GLU A 127 7.63 1.38 -7.99
N PRO A 128 8.87 1.87 -7.99
CA PRO A 128 9.83 1.56 -6.94
C PRO A 128 9.32 1.99 -5.56
N TRP A 129 9.41 1.12 -4.56
CA TRP A 129 9.17 1.46 -3.15
C TRP A 129 10.46 1.29 -2.35
N LEU A 130 10.99 2.42 -1.91
CA LEU A 130 12.35 2.52 -1.43
C LEU A 130 12.47 2.15 0.05
N THR A 131 13.59 1.50 0.36
CA THR A 131 14.09 1.41 1.73
C THR A 131 14.62 2.79 2.16
N ILE A 132 14.45 3.14 3.43
CA ILE A 132 14.92 4.42 3.95
C ILE A 132 16.42 4.32 4.21
N LYS A 133 17.23 5.10 3.50
CA LYS A 133 18.68 5.18 3.73
C LYS A 133 19.07 6.62 4.04
N PHE A 134 19.92 6.81 5.05
CA PHE A 134 20.47 8.11 5.44
C PHE A 134 21.97 8.13 5.10
N PRO A 135 22.41 8.84 4.04
CA PRO A 135 23.83 8.92 3.69
C PRO A 135 24.70 9.53 4.79
N VAL A 136 24.13 10.46 5.54
CA VAL A 136 24.77 11.13 6.68
C VAL A 136 23.80 11.11 7.86
N THR A 137 24.33 10.76 9.03
CA THR A 137 23.60 10.64 10.31
C THR A 137 24.36 11.39 11.41
N ASP A 138 23.76 12.43 12.00
CA ASP A 138 24.30 13.18 13.14
C ASP A 138 23.87 12.55 14.49
N GLY A 139 24.25 11.30 14.76
CA GLY A 139 24.00 10.63 16.04
C GLY A 139 23.68 9.13 15.94
N PRO A 140 23.47 8.43 17.08
CA PRO A 140 22.95 7.08 17.09
C PRO A 140 21.46 7.11 16.74
N TYR A 141 21.11 6.66 15.53
CA TYR A 141 19.71 6.47 15.12
C TYR A 141 19.35 4.99 15.16
N LEU A 142 18.10 4.71 15.52
CA LEU A 142 17.50 3.42 15.26
C LEU A 142 17.39 3.21 13.75
N GLU A 143 17.73 2.01 13.28
CA GLU A 143 17.70 1.67 11.85
C GLU A 143 16.26 1.89 11.33
N PRO A 144 16.05 2.82 10.37
CA PRO A 144 14.73 3.33 10.04
C PRO A 144 13.81 2.27 9.44
N ASN A 145 14.35 1.31 8.69
CA ASN A 145 13.55 0.28 8.06
C ASN A 145 12.99 -0.70 9.11
N ARG A 146 13.75 -1.04 10.16
CA ARG A 146 13.27 -1.85 11.29
C ARG A 146 12.31 -1.11 12.21
N ASN A 147 12.27 0.22 12.15
CA ASN A 147 11.48 1.08 13.05
C ASN A 147 10.38 1.88 12.34
N VAL A 148 10.01 1.49 11.12
CA VAL A 148 8.80 1.91 10.41
C VAL A 148 7.81 0.77 10.36
N GLU A 149 6.51 1.03 10.51
CA GLU A 149 5.53 -0.04 10.48
C GLU A 149 5.39 -0.65 9.07
N LEU A 150 5.42 -1.98 8.97
CA LEU A 150 5.03 -2.76 7.78
C LEU A 150 5.67 -2.25 6.47
N ARG A 151 6.97 -1.91 6.50
CA ARG A 151 7.70 -1.33 5.35
C ARG A 151 7.07 -0.05 4.79
N ASN A 152 6.50 0.77 5.68
CA ASN A 152 5.87 2.04 5.34
C ASN A 152 4.64 1.91 4.43
N GLN A 153 3.87 0.83 4.55
CA GLN A 153 2.68 0.56 3.75
C GLN A 153 1.66 1.72 3.78
N ALA A 154 1.46 2.36 4.93
CA ALA A 154 0.60 3.55 5.08
C ALA A 154 0.91 4.61 4.02
N ALA A 155 2.21 4.81 3.82
CA ALA A 155 2.66 5.86 2.96
C ALA A 155 2.71 5.48 1.49
N ALA A 156 2.82 4.18 1.17
CA ALA A 156 2.65 3.69 -0.20
C ALA A 156 1.20 3.87 -0.67
N HIS A 157 0.25 3.53 0.20
CA HIS A 157 -1.16 3.75 -0.07
C HIS A 157 -1.52 5.23 -0.16
N THR A 158 -0.93 6.06 0.71
CA THR A 158 -1.08 7.51 0.63
C THR A 158 -0.47 8.06 -0.67
N ASP A 159 0.71 7.62 -1.08
CA ASP A 159 1.31 8.01 -2.36
C ASP A 159 0.38 7.69 -3.54
N CYS A 160 -0.14 6.47 -3.61
CA CYS A 160 -1.06 6.07 -4.69
C CYS A 160 -2.39 6.83 -4.66
N LEU A 161 -2.97 7.04 -3.48
CA LEU A 161 -4.17 7.87 -3.31
C LEU A 161 -3.94 9.26 -3.90
N LEU A 162 -2.84 9.91 -3.52
CA LEU A 162 -2.53 11.27 -3.95
C LEU A 162 -2.16 11.33 -5.43
N MET A 163 -1.47 10.31 -5.94
CA MET A 163 -1.12 10.16 -7.35
C MET A 163 -2.37 10.14 -8.23
N TYR A 164 -3.44 9.44 -7.81
CA TYR A 164 -4.66 9.29 -8.59
C TYR A 164 -5.82 10.21 -8.16
N LYS A 165 -5.60 11.07 -7.15
CA LYS A 165 -6.66 11.89 -6.53
C LYS A 165 -7.51 12.68 -7.54
N GLU A 166 -6.88 13.17 -8.61
CA GLU A 166 -7.49 13.99 -9.66
C GLU A 166 -7.86 13.22 -10.94
N SER A 167 -7.73 11.88 -10.97
CA SER A 167 -7.91 11.10 -12.20
C SER A 167 -8.84 9.89 -12.10
N VAL A 168 -9.28 9.53 -10.90
CA VAL A 168 -10.16 8.36 -10.70
C VAL A 168 -11.36 8.71 -9.83
N SER A 169 -12.42 7.92 -9.96
CA SER A 169 -13.61 8.03 -9.13
C SER A 169 -13.47 7.30 -7.80
N PHE A 170 -12.71 6.20 -7.79
CA PHE A 170 -12.48 5.39 -6.59
C PHE A 170 -11.06 4.86 -6.51
N VAL A 171 -10.57 4.78 -5.27
CA VAL A 171 -9.33 4.10 -4.89
C VAL A 171 -9.66 2.96 -3.94
N GLY A 172 -9.23 1.75 -4.26
CA GLY A 172 -9.25 0.60 -3.35
C GLY A 172 -7.87 0.38 -2.73
N ILE A 173 -7.83 0.08 -1.44
CA ILE A 173 -6.59 -0.23 -0.72
C ILE A 173 -6.54 -1.73 -0.41
N LEU A 174 -5.63 -2.48 -1.03
CA LEU A 174 -5.68 -3.95 -1.01
C LEU A 174 -4.29 -4.58 -0.88
N ASP A 175 -4.24 -5.79 -0.33
CA ASP A 175 -3.09 -6.68 -0.51
C ASP A 175 -3.24 -7.45 -1.85
N MET A 176 -2.17 -8.09 -2.34
CA MET A 176 -2.20 -8.78 -3.64
C MET A 176 -3.18 -9.97 -3.65
N ASP A 177 -3.39 -10.59 -2.49
CA ASP A 177 -4.27 -11.73 -2.24
C ASP A 177 -5.71 -11.35 -1.84
N ASP A 178 -6.04 -10.06 -1.83
CA ASP A 178 -7.37 -9.54 -1.52
C ASP A 178 -8.23 -9.38 -2.79
N ILE A 179 -8.97 -10.43 -3.13
CA ILE A 179 -9.81 -10.44 -4.33
C ILE A 179 -11.22 -9.96 -3.97
N LEU A 180 -11.61 -8.77 -4.45
CA LEU A 180 -13.01 -8.32 -4.39
C LEU A 180 -13.73 -8.67 -5.69
N ILE A 181 -14.89 -9.31 -5.60
CA ILE A 181 -15.75 -9.62 -6.76
C ILE A 181 -17.09 -8.91 -6.56
N PRO A 182 -17.51 -8.03 -7.49
CA PRO A 182 -18.81 -7.40 -7.41
C PRO A 182 -19.96 -8.41 -7.41
N THR A 183 -20.94 -8.21 -6.53
CA THR A 183 -22.12 -9.07 -6.43
C THR A 183 -23.35 -8.47 -7.09
N ASN A 184 -23.45 -7.14 -7.07
CA ASN A 184 -24.65 -6.44 -7.49
C ASN A 184 -24.47 -5.67 -8.80
N ALA A 185 -23.28 -5.68 -9.40
CA ALA A 185 -22.95 -4.88 -10.57
C ALA A 185 -22.00 -5.60 -11.53
N ASN A 186 -21.88 -5.08 -12.76
CA ASN A 186 -20.96 -5.62 -13.77
C ASN A 186 -19.58 -4.91 -13.78
N SER A 187 -19.37 -3.96 -12.87
CA SER A 187 -18.10 -3.24 -12.69
C SER A 187 -17.94 -2.75 -11.25
N TYR A 188 -16.70 -2.51 -10.81
CA TYR A 188 -16.43 -1.90 -9.50
C TYR A 188 -17.01 -0.49 -9.40
N TYR A 189 -16.89 0.32 -10.46
CA TYR A 189 -17.43 1.67 -10.46
C TYR A 189 -18.93 1.68 -10.14
N GLU A 190 -19.70 0.84 -10.82
CA GLU A 190 -21.14 0.72 -10.61
C GLU A 190 -21.47 0.17 -9.21
N GLU A 191 -20.75 -0.83 -8.71
CA GLU A 191 -20.96 -1.34 -7.36
C GLU A 191 -20.71 -0.25 -6.31
N PHE A 192 -19.60 0.46 -6.42
CA PHE A 192 -19.24 1.49 -5.45
C PHE A 192 -20.21 2.68 -5.52
N GLU A 193 -20.58 3.16 -6.71
CA GLU A 193 -21.58 4.22 -6.84
C GLU A 193 -22.92 3.83 -6.18
N ARG A 194 -23.36 2.58 -6.35
CA ARG A 194 -24.58 2.06 -5.69
C ARG A 194 -24.44 2.01 -4.18
N GLU A 195 -23.29 1.57 -3.67
CA GLU A 195 -23.04 1.50 -2.23
C GLU A 195 -22.94 2.90 -1.59
N TYR A 196 -22.38 3.90 -2.31
CA TYR A 196 -22.41 5.29 -1.86
C TYR A 196 -23.81 5.91 -1.97
N ALA A 197 -24.61 5.53 -2.96
CA ALA A 197 -25.97 6.03 -3.19
C ALA A 197 -26.09 7.57 -3.15
N GLY A 198 -25.06 8.27 -3.63
CA GLY A 198 -24.99 9.75 -3.59
C GLY A 198 -24.81 10.36 -2.19
N SER A 199 -24.58 9.55 -1.15
CA SER A 199 -24.42 10.05 0.22
C SER A 199 -23.10 10.80 0.42
N TRP A 200 -23.22 11.98 1.00
CA TRP A 200 -22.09 12.78 1.48
C TRP A 200 -21.55 12.29 2.82
N GLU A 201 -22.35 11.55 3.59
CA GLU A 201 -21.98 11.05 4.93
C GLU A 201 -21.01 9.88 4.87
N ILE A 202 -21.00 9.10 3.78
CA ILE A 202 -20.14 7.91 3.69
C ILE A 202 -18.68 8.34 3.46
N SER A 203 -17.77 8.10 4.39
CA SER A 203 -16.34 8.38 4.15
C SER A 203 -15.75 7.38 3.16
N ALA A 204 -15.81 6.10 3.50
CA ALA A 204 -15.34 4.98 2.72
C ALA A 204 -16.30 3.80 2.81
N LEU A 205 -16.26 2.92 1.80
CA LEU A 205 -16.84 1.59 1.87
C LEU A 205 -15.82 0.65 2.49
N HIS A 206 -16.26 -0.19 3.41
CA HIS A 206 -15.42 -1.17 4.08
C HIS A 206 -15.98 -2.57 3.85
N TYR A 207 -15.14 -3.47 3.33
CA TYR A 207 -15.51 -4.86 3.08
C TYR A 207 -14.74 -5.75 4.05
N ASP A 208 -15.46 -6.65 4.72
CA ASP A 208 -14.86 -7.67 5.56
C ASP A 208 -13.97 -8.61 4.73
N LYS A 209 -12.85 -9.04 5.31
CA LYS A 209 -11.91 -9.97 4.70
C LYS A 209 -12.12 -11.39 5.21
N PHE A 210 -12.33 -12.33 4.30
CA PHE A 210 -12.61 -13.73 4.65
C PHE A 210 -11.57 -14.66 4.05
N ASP A 211 -10.97 -15.49 4.89
CA ASP A 211 -9.84 -16.32 4.51
C ASP A 211 -10.29 -17.56 3.74
N TYR A 212 -9.59 -17.87 2.65
CA TYR A 212 -9.77 -19.09 1.87
C TYR A 212 -8.45 -19.84 1.71
N THR A 213 -8.55 -21.16 1.68
CA THR A 213 -7.49 -22.03 1.17
C THR A 213 -7.88 -22.53 -0.22
N THR A 214 -6.92 -22.65 -1.11
CA THR A 214 -7.12 -23.18 -2.45
C THR A 214 -5.85 -23.90 -2.95
N ILE A 215 -5.82 -24.26 -4.21
CA ILE A 215 -4.70 -24.91 -4.89
C ILE A 215 -4.19 -24.07 -6.05
N LYS A 216 -2.89 -24.19 -6.33
CA LYS A 216 -2.21 -23.57 -7.47
C LYS A 216 -1.26 -24.55 -8.14
N THR A 217 -0.94 -24.31 -9.40
CA THR A 217 0.03 -25.10 -10.17
C THR A 217 1.30 -24.30 -10.42
N GLY A 218 2.43 -25.00 -10.61
CA GLY A 218 3.73 -24.38 -10.89
C GLY A 218 3.98 -24.07 -12.37
N GLU A 219 3.17 -24.59 -13.29
CA GLU A 219 3.34 -24.34 -14.73
C GLU A 219 2.41 -23.24 -15.23
N LEU A 220 2.93 -22.32 -16.04
CA LEU A 220 2.16 -21.21 -16.59
C LEU A 220 0.99 -21.70 -17.47
N LYS A 221 1.24 -22.70 -18.32
CA LYS A 221 0.23 -23.27 -19.22
C LYS A 221 -0.93 -24.00 -18.51
N SER A 222 -0.72 -24.45 -17.27
CA SER A 222 -1.75 -25.17 -16.50
C SER A 222 -2.55 -24.26 -15.58
N GLN A 223 -2.26 -22.95 -15.57
CA GLN A 223 -3.01 -22.00 -14.76
C GLN A 223 -4.48 -21.95 -15.17
N SER A 224 -5.33 -21.89 -14.16
CA SER A 224 -6.79 -21.86 -14.31
C SER A 224 -7.38 -21.14 -13.10
N ILE A 225 -7.83 -19.90 -13.32
CA ILE A 225 -8.58 -19.14 -12.31
C ILE A 225 -9.87 -19.89 -11.98
N THR A 226 -10.47 -20.56 -12.96
CA THR A 226 -11.62 -21.45 -12.71
C THR A 226 -11.29 -22.52 -11.68
N SER A 227 -10.13 -23.19 -11.81
CA SER A 227 -9.71 -24.24 -10.89
C SER A 227 -9.38 -23.68 -9.50
N ILE A 228 -8.71 -22.52 -9.44
CA ILE A 228 -8.42 -21.82 -8.17
C ILE A 228 -9.72 -21.47 -7.44
N VAL A 229 -10.68 -20.83 -8.10
CA VAL A 229 -11.95 -20.44 -7.46
C VAL A 229 -12.77 -21.66 -7.04
N LYS A 230 -12.94 -22.64 -7.92
CA LYS A 230 -13.77 -23.84 -7.64
C LYS A 230 -13.17 -24.81 -6.63
N ASN A 231 -11.87 -24.73 -6.34
CA ASN A 231 -11.24 -25.53 -5.28
C ASN A 231 -11.11 -24.78 -3.96
N SER A 232 -11.61 -23.55 -3.90
CA SER A 232 -11.47 -22.73 -2.72
C SER A 232 -12.40 -23.17 -1.61
N ARG A 233 -11.84 -23.26 -0.41
CA ARG A 233 -12.55 -23.60 0.81
C ARG A 233 -12.38 -22.47 1.81
N ARG A 234 -13.51 -21.96 2.27
CA ARG A 234 -13.54 -20.91 3.29
C ARG A 234 -12.99 -21.45 4.61
N LEU A 235 -12.09 -20.70 5.21
CA LEU A 235 -11.58 -20.94 6.56
C LEU A 235 -12.49 -20.25 7.59
N ARG A 236 -12.40 -20.68 8.85
CA ARG A 236 -13.17 -20.06 9.94
C ARG A 236 -12.60 -18.70 10.37
N THR A 237 -11.40 -18.37 9.91
CA THR A 237 -10.71 -17.14 10.24
C THR A 237 -11.19 -15.98 9.37
N LYS A 238 -11.28 -14.81 9.99
CA LYS A 238 -11.39 -13.52 9.31
C LYS A 238 -10.19 -12.68 9.69
N ASP A 239 -9.86 -11.73 8.85
CA ASP A 239 -8.81 -10.76 9.11
C ASP A 239 -9.37 -9.34 8.89
N ALA A 240 -8.57 -8.32 9.20
CA ALA A 240 -9.02 -6.94 9.12
C ALA A 240 -9.40 -6.59 7.67
N GLY A 241 -10.63 -6.07 7.50
CA GLY A 241 -11.18 -5.68 6.22
C GLY A 241 -10.40 -4.56 5.53
N LYS A 242 -10.83 -4.21 4.32
CA LYS A 242 -10.19 -3.20 3.48
C LYS A 242 -11.17 -2.12 3.05
N SER A 243 -10.63 -0.96 2.70
CA SER A 243 -11.42 0.23 2.40
C SER A 243 -11.31 0.64 0.93
N PHE A 244 -12.45 1.07 0.38
CA PHE A 244 -12.62 1.60 -0.96
C PHE A 244 -13.25 2.98 -0.85
N LEU A 245 -12.53 3.98 -1.35
CA LEU A 245 -12.77 5.36 -0.98
C LEU A 245 -12.88 6.25 -2.21
N ARG A 246 -13.58 7.37 -2.02
CA ARG A 246 -13.59 8.50 -2.95
C ARG A 246 -12.36 9.38 -2.70
N PRO A 247 -11.46 9.56 -3.68
CA PRO A 247 -10.18 10.23 -3.43
C PRO A 247 -10.28 11.66 -2.92
N GLU A 248 -11.34 12.38 -3.29
CA GLU A 248 -11.55 13.77 -2.85
C GLU A 248 -11.76 13.88 -1.34
N ARG A 249 -12.22 12.82 -0.67
CA ARG A 249 -12.52 12.81 0.77
C ARG A 249 -11.29 12.49 1.65
N PHE A 250 -10.15 12.13 1.04
CA PHE A 250 -8.98 11.62 1.77
C PHE A 250 -7.70 12.33 1.32
N ASN A 251 -6.85 12.68 2.29
CA ASN A 251 -5.50 13.23 2.04
C ASN A 251 -4.39 12.27 2.49
N SER A 252 -4.76 11.22 3.21
CA SER A 252 -3.90 10.14 3.68
C SER A 252 -4.74 8.89 3.93
N THR A 253 -4.09 7.74 3.94
CA THR A 253 -4.74 6.47 4.25
C THR A 253 -3.75 5.46 4.83
N TRP A 254 -4.27 4.34 5.35
CA TRP A 254 -3.49 3.27 5.96
C TRP A 254 -3.85 1.90 5.35
N SER A 255 -3.30 0.80 5.88
CA SER A 255 -3.43 -0.55 5.33
C SER A 255 -4.86 -1.12 5.32
N HIS A 256 -5.72 -0.66 6.24
CA HIS A 256 -7.11 -1.14 6.37
C HIS A 256 -8.13 -0.02 6.23
N TYR A 257 -7.91 1.13 6.87
CA TYR A 257 -8.75 2.32 6.82
C TYR A 257 -7.98 3.54 7.36
N SER A 258 -8.32 4.76 6.92
CA SER A 258 -7.76 5.99 7.49
C SER A 258 -8.41 6.29 8.86
N ARG A 259 -7.59 6.65 9.85
CA ARG A 259 -8.09 7.17 11.14
C ARG A 259 -8.48 8.64 11.05
N ASN A 260 -8.04 9.33 10.00
CA ASN A 260 -8.27 10.77 9.79
C ASN A 260 -9.51 11.07 8.95
N SER A 261 -10.15 10.09 8.31
CA SER A 261 -11.31 10.33 7.45
C SER A 261 -12.64 10.37 8.19
N ASP A 262 -12.77 9.62 9.28
CA ASP A 262 -14.05 9.48 9.97
C ASP A 262 -14.28 10.61 10.98
N ARG A 263 -15.55 10.90 11.22
CA ARG A 263 -16.04 11.95 12.14
C ARG A 263 -15.55 13.36 11.78
N LYS A 264 -15.19 13.58 10.51
CA LYS A 264 -14.94 14.93 10.00
C LYS A 264 -16.27 15.62 9.71
N PRO A 265 -16.45 16.88 10.16
CA PRO A 265 -17.67 17.62 9.90
C PRO A 265 -17.74 18.06 8.44
N ILE A 266 -18.92 17.93 7.85
CA ILE A 266 -19.27 18.45 6.53
C ILE A 266 -20.32 19.54 6.74
N TYR A 267 -20.03 20.73 6.24
CA TYR A 267 -20.94 21.86 6.29
C TYR A 267 -21.61 22.03 4.93
N LEU A 268 -22.86 21.59 4.80
CA LEU A 268 -23.64 21.78 3.56
C LEU A 268 -24.06 23.25 3.37
N SER A 269 -24.18 24.01 4.47
CA SER A 269 -24.36 25.45 4.46
C SER A 269 -23.85 26.07 5.78
N PRO A 270 -23.54 27.39 5.82
CA PRO A 270 -22.99 28.05 7.01
C PRO A 270 -23.87 28.03 8.26
N HIS A 271 -25.17 27.77 8.12
CA HIS A 271 -26.17 27.91 9.19
C HIS A 271 -26.79 26.58 9.67
N HIS A 272 -26.35 25.45 9.10
CA HIS A 272 -26.84 24.13 9.49
C HIS A 272 -25.78 23.40 10.34
N GLU A 273 -26.25 22.58 11.27
CA GLU A 273 -25.39 21.64 11.99
C GLU A 273 -24.62 20.76 11.00
N PRO A 274 -23.32 20.49 11.24
CA PRO A 274 -22.54 19.65 10.35
C PRO A 274 -23.05 18.21 10.41
N ILE A 275 -23.08 17.57 9.25
CA ILE A 275 -23.13 16.11 9.18
C ILE A 275 -21.71 15.57 9.31
N PHE A 276 -21.55 14.32 9.71
CA PHE A 276 -20.24 13.74 9.97
C PHE A 276 -19.97 12.58 9.04
N TRP A 277 -18.76 12.55 8.49
CA TRP A 277 -18.27 11.41 7.74
C TRP A 277 -18.22 10.14 8.57
N GLN A 278 -18.72 9.03 8.02
CA GLN A 278 -18.73 7.72 8.65
C GLN A 278 -18.43 6.64 7.62
N ARG A 279 -17.58 5.69 8.01
CA ARG A 279 -17.30 4.51 7.20
C ARG A 279 -18.52 3.60 7.13
N LYS A 280 -18.91 3.18 5.92
CA LYS A 280 -19.99 2.23 5.68
C LYS A 280 -19.43 0.81 5.59
N LEU A 281 -19.86 -0.07 6.48
CA LEU A 281 -19.62 -1.51 6.34
C LEU A 281 -20.56 -2.07 5.26
N VAL A 282 -19.98 -2.75 4.26
CA VAL A 282 -20.72 -3.45 3.21
C VAL A 282 -20.88 -4.91 3.64
N SER A 283 -22.10 -5.30 4.03
CA SER A 283 -22.38 -6.59 4.66
C SER A 283 -22.88 -7.67 3.68
N ASN A 284 -23.38 -7.27 2.52
CA ASN A 284 -23.89 -8.15 1.46
C ASN A 284 -22.80 -8.70 0.53
N ASN A 285 -21.56 -8.21 0.66
CA ASN A 285 -20.40 -8.66 -0.11
C ASN A 285 -19.17 -8.72 0.81
N GLY A 286 -18.11 -9.38 0.38
CA GLY A 286 -16.87 -9.50 1.13
C GLY A 286 -15.68 -9.87 0.27
N ILE A 287 -14.48 -9.62 0.80
CA ILE A 287 -13.22 -9.92 0.11
C ILE A 287 -12.92 -11.42 0.24
N TYR A 288 -12.68 -12.04 -0.91
CA TYR A 288 -12.20 -13.41 -1.07
C TYR A 288 -10.67 -13.40 -0.95
N HIS A 289 -10.17 -13.62 0.27
CA HIS A 289 -8.75 -13.53 0.59
C HIS A 289 -8.04 -14.87 0.42
N LEU A 290 -7.05 -14.92 -0.49
CA LEU A 290 -6.30 -16.12 -0.87
C LEU A 290 -5.20 -16.47 0.15
N LYS A 291 -5.57 -16.65 1.41
CA LYS A 291 -4.65 -16.86 2.53
C LYS A 291 -3.65 -18.00 2.34
N LYS A 292 -4.09 -19.11 1.74
CA LYS A 292 -3.19 -20.25 1.46
C LYS A 292 -3.48 -20.84 0.09
N MET A 293 -2.48 -20.86 -0.77
CA MET A 293 -2.55 -21.54 -2.07
C MET A 293 -1.60 -22.73 -2.05
N LEU A 294 -2.13 -23.95 -2.04
CA LEU A 294 -1.34 -25.18 -1.97
C LEU A 294 -0.87 -25.60 -3.36
N TYR A 295 0.42 -25.85 -3.53
CA TYR A 295 0.94 -26.38 -4.80
C TYR A 295 0.43 -27.80 -5.07
N VAL A 296 -0.03 -28.02 -6.30
CA VAL A 296 -0.34 -29.34 -6.83
C VAL A 296 0.45 -29.60 -8.10
N ASN A 297 1.14 -30.74 -8.13
CA ASN A 297 1.87 -31.19 -9.31
C ASN A 297 0.92 -31.91 -10.27
N SER A 298 0.03 -31.15 -10.90
CA SER A 298 -0.91 -31.65 -11.90
C SER A 298 -1.12 -30.62 -13.01
N THR A 299 -1.24 -31.10 -14.24
CA THR A 299 -1.61 -30.28 -15.40
C THR A 299 -3.12 -30.10 -15.53
N SER A 300 -3.90 -30.91 -14.80
CA SER A 300 -5.36 -30.85 -14.77
C SER A 300 -5.85 -30.96 -13.34
N VAL A 301 -6.53 -29.92 -12.89
CA VAL A 301 -7.04 -29.80 -11.54
C VAL A 301 -8.57 -29.81 -11.61
N PRO A 302 -9.24 -30.89 -11.18
CA PRO A 302 -10.69 -30.98 -11.18
C PRO A 302 -11.30 -29.81 -10.39
N GLY A 303 -12.33 -29.17 -10.92
CA GLY A 303 -13.06 -28.12 -10.22
C GLY A 303 -14.08 -28.71 -9.25
N GLY A 304 -14.19 -28.13 -8.05
CA GLY A 304 -15.34 -28.33 -7.17
C GLY A 304 -16.54 -27.45 -7.55
N ALA A 305 -17.47 -27.28 -6.62
CA ALA A 305 -18.57 -26.31 -6.76
C ALA A 305 -18.05 -24.88 -6.55
N LEU A 306 -18.76 -23.90 -7.11
CA LEU A 306 -18.47 -22.50 -6.82
C LEU A 306 -18.68 -22.21 -5.33
N PRO A 307 -17.72 -21.52 -4.67
CA PRO A 307 -17.95 -21.02 -3.33
C PRO A 307 -19.11 -20.02 -3.31
N VAL A 308 -19.78 -19.91 -2.16
CA VAL A 308 -20.73 -18.83 -1.90
C VAL A 308 -19.99 -17.53 -1.59
N ASN A 309 -20.62 -16.40 -1.87
CA ASN A 309 -20.15 -15.09 -1.47
C ASN A 309 -20.04 -15.05 0.07
N PRO A 310 -18.90 -14.60 0.62
CA PRO A 310 -18.69 -14.64 2.06
C PRO A 310 -19.51 -13.61 2.86
N GLY A 311 -20.02 -12.56 2.21
CA GLY A 311 -20.85 -11.53 2.83
C GLY A 311 -22.25 -12.06 3.16
N ASP A 312 -23.00 -12.47 2.13
CA ASP A 312 -24.38 -12.93 2.30
C ASP A 312 -24.55 -14.45 2.55
N ASN A 313 -23.55 -15.27 2.21
CA ASN A 313 -23.58 -16.74 2.28
C ASN A 313 -24.69 -17.41 1.46
N ILE A 314 -25.27 -16.70 0.50
CA ILE A 314 -26.42 -17.14 -0.30
C ILE A 314 -26.05 -17.11 -1.78
N THR A 315 -25.47 -16.01 -2.25
CA THR A 315 -25.13 -15.86 -3.67
C THR A 315 -23.86 -16.63 -4.01
N ALA A 316 -23.71 -17.04 -5.26
CA ALA A 316 -22.43 -17.57 -5.72
C ALA A 316 -21.37 -16.46 -5.68
N LEU A 317 -20.13 -16.80 -5.29
CA LEU A 317 -19.02 -15.85 -5.21
C LEU A 317 -18.79 -15.11 -6.55
N ILE A 318 -18.99 -15.81 -7.66
CA ILE A 318 -18.90 -15.28 -9.02
C ILE A 318 -19.84 -16.06 -9.94
N SER A 319 -20.37 -15.43 -10.98
CA SER A 319 -21.16 -16.15 -11.98
C SER A 319 -20.27 -17.10 -12.81
N GLU A 320 -20.82 -18.26 -13.18
CA GLU A 320 -20.13 -19.21 -14.07
C GLU A 320 -19.71 -18.57 -15.39
N GLN A 321 -20.50 -17.62 -15.90
CA GLN A 321 -20.16 -16.87 -17.11
C GLN A 321 -18.91 -16.00 -16.90
N HIS A 322 -18.91 -15.14 -15.87
CA HIS A 322 -17.78 -14.24 -15.62
C HIS A 322 -16.51 -15.02 -15.33
N LEU A 323 -16.61 -16.12 -14.57
CA LEU A 323 -15.46 -16.96 -14.27
C LEU A 323 -14.85 -17.57 -15.54
N ARG A 324 -15.68 -18.05 -16.48
CA ARG A 324 -15.19 -18.55 -17.78
C ARG A 324 -14.54 -17.43 -18.60
N GLU A 325 -15.17 -16.26 -18.70
CA GLU A 325 -14.61 -15.12 -19.44
C GLU A 325 -13.24 -14.68 -18.90
N ILE A 326 -13.10 -14.61 -17.57
CA ILE A 326 -11.84 -14.28 -16.89
C ILE A 326 -10.77 -15.33 -17.21
N ASP A 327 -11.13 -16.61 -17.12
CA ASP A 327 -10.20 -17.72 -17.33
C ASP A 327 -9.73 -17.82 -18.79
N GLU A 328 -10.64 -17.63 -19.75
CA GLU A 328 -10.33 -17.60 -21.18
C GLU A 328 -9.46 -16.40 -21.56
N ASP A 329 -9.74 -15.21 -21.02
CA ASP A 329 -8.91 -14.02 -21.23
C ASP A 329 -7.49 -14.21 -20.68
N MET A 330 -7.36 -14.78 -19.47
CA MET A 330 -6.06 -15.15 -18.92
C MET A 330 -5.33 -16.13 -19.83
N LYS A 331 -5.96 -17.25 -20.17
CA LYS A 331 -5.33 -18.28 -21.03
C LYS A 331 -4.88 -17.69 -22.37
N LYS A 332 -5.70 -16.88 -23.02
CA LYS A 332 -5.33 -16.17 -24.24
C LYS A 332 -4.10 -15.29 -24.03
N MET A 333 -4.02 -14.58 -22.91
CA MET A 333 -2.86 -13.73 -22.60
C MET A 333 -1.59 -14.55 -22.37
N LEU A 334 -1.69 -15.65 -21.64
CA LEU A 334 -0.57 -16.55 -21.36
C LEU A 334 0.01 -17.23 -22.62
N THR A 335 -0.76 -17.30 -23.72
CA THR A 335 -0.27 -17.82 -25.01
C THR A 335 0.57 -16.84 -25.81
N ARG A 336 0.65 -15.56 -25.41
CA ARG A 336 1.49 -14.58 -26.10
C ARG A 336 2.96 -14.97 -25.99
N PRO A 337 3.76 -14.94 -27.07
CA PRO A 337 5.15 -15.39 -27.05
C PRO A 337 5.99 -14.73 -25.94
N GLU A 338 5.80 -13.43 -25.72
CA GLU A 338 6.53 -12.65 -24.73
C GLU A 338 6.29 -13.16 -23.30
N ILE A 339 5.08 -13.65 -23.01
CA ILE A 339 4.68 -14.18 -21.71
C ILE A 339 4.99 -15.69 -21.62
N ALA A 340 4.63 -16.45 -22.66
CA ALA A 340 4.82 -17.90 -22.71
C ALA A 340 6.30 -18.29 -22.54
N ASN A 341 7.22 -17.49 -23.09
CA ASN A 341 8.66 -17.71 -22.98
C ASN A 341 9.18 -17.60 -21.53
N LEU A 342 8.48 -16.89 -20.64
CA LEU A 342 8.84 -16.77 -19.23
C LEU A 342 8.50 -18.02 -18.41
N SER A 343 7.69 -18.94 -18.95
CA SER A 343 7.17 -20.10 -18.21
C SER A 343 8.26 -20.99 -17.62
N ALA A 344 9.43 -21.07 -18.23
CA ALA A 344 10.52 -21.93 -17.75
C ALA A 344 11.24 -21.34 -16.53
N SER A 345 11.26 -20.01 -16.41
CA SER A 345 11.96 -19.28 -15.34
C SER A 345 11.09 -18.97 -14.12
N LEU A 346 9.77 -19.09 -14.23
CA LEU A 346 8.87 -18.79 -13.12
C LEU A 346 9.05 -19.79 -11.96
N PRO A 347 8.96 -19.35 -10.69
CA PRO A 347 9.02 -20.24 -9.53
C PRO A 347 7.92 -21.30 -9.58
N LYS A 348 8.28 -22.53 -9.22
CA LYS A 348 7.37 -23.70 -9.24
C LYS A 348 6.95 -24.18 -7.86
N ASP A 349 7.56 -23.63 -6.84
CA ASP A 349 7.39 -23.88 -5.41
C ASP A 349 7.43 -22.55 -4.65
N ASP A 350 7.07 -22.59 -3.36
CA ASP A 350 7.15 -21.45 -2.45
C ASP A 350 8.43 -21.62 -1.61
N PHE A 351 9.24 -20.58 -1.53
CA PHE A 351 10.47 -20.55 -0.76
C PHE A 351 10.47 -19.34 0.19
N TYR A 352 10.39 -18.13 -0.36
CA TYR A 352 10.38 -16.89 0.43
C TYR A 352 9.08 -16.71 1.22
N MET A 353 7.93 -17.13 0.69
CA MET A 353 6.63 -16.95 1.32
C MET A 353 6.56 -17.70 2.66
N ASP A 354 7.05 -18.94 2.71
CA ASP A 354 7.04 -19.73 3.95
C ASP A 354 7.94 -19.11 5.04
N ILE A 355 9.11 -18.60 4.65
CA ILE A 355 10.04 -17.90 5.56
C ILE A 355 9.41 -16.62 6.10
N VAL A 356 8.86 -15.80 5.21
CA VAL A 356 8.19 -14.54 5.55
C VAL A 356 7.01 -14.78 6.48
N PHE A 357 6.17 -15.77 6.18
CA PHE A 357 5.00 -16.09 6.99
C PHE A 357 5.40 -16.59 8.39
N SER A 358 6.42 -17.47 8.49
CA SER A 358 6.96 -17.91 9.79
C SER A 358 7.47 -16.73 10.60
N CYS A 359 8.28 -15.88 9.99
CA CYS A 359 8.82 -14.68 10.63
C CYS A 359 7.71 -13.75 11.15
N TYR A 360 6.67 -13.49 10.38
CA TYR A 360 5.52 -12.70 10.83
C TYR A 360 4.75 -13.36 11.96
N ASN A 361 4.59 -14.67 11.91
CA ASN A 361 3.87 -15.40 12.93
C ASN A 361 4.61 -15.33 14.28
N GLU A 362 5.93 -15.50 14.26
CA GLU A 362 6.82 -15.42 15.42
C GLU A 362 6.94 -13.99 15.98
N SER A 363 7.08 -12.99 15.11
CA SER A 363 7.34 -11.60 15.50
C SER A 363 6.08 -10.76 15.76
N PHE A 364 4.91 -11.16 15.26
CA PHE A 364 3.71 -10.33 15.29
C PHE A 364 2.43 -11.08 15.65
N TYR A 365 2.04 -12.11 14.89
CA TYR A 365 0.70 -12.71 15.05
C TYR A 365 0.54 -13.47 16.37
N HIS A 366 1.56 -14.23 16.82
CA HIS A 366 1.53 -14.89 18.12
C HIS A 366 1.49 -13.89 19.29
N ILE A 367 2.14 -12.74 19.17
CA ILE A 367 2.19 -11.71 20.22
C ILE A 367 0.86 -10.94 20.27
N ARG A 368 0.26 -10.62 19.11
CA ARG A 368 -1.05 -9.99 19.00
C ARG A 368 -2.17 -10.87 19.57
N ASP A 369 -2.17 -12.15 19.22
CA ASP A 369 -3.28 -13.06 19.50
C ASP A 369 -3.26 -13.61 20.95
N THR A 370 -2.15 -13.45 21.68
CA THR A 370 -2.02 -13.95 23.07
C THR A 370 -2.28 -12.90 24.16
N GLN A 371 -2.61 -11.65 23.82
CA GLN A 371 -2.88 -10.55 24.78
C GLN A 371 -1.72 -10.22 25.77
N TRP A 372 -0.51 -10.78 25.59
CA TRP A 372 0.68 -10.49 26.40
C TRP A 372 1.39 -9.19 25.97
N LEU A 373 0.64 -8.10 25.80
CA LEU A 373 1.21 -6.83 25.35
C LEU A 373 1.66 -5.99 26.56
N TYR A 374 2.87 -6.26 27.04
CA TYR A 374 3.63 -5.34 27.90
C TYR A 374 3.97 -4.05 27.12
N ASN A 375 4.17 -2.96 27.85
CA ASN A 375 4.43 -1.61 27.35
C ASN A 375 5.75 -1.42 26.57
N ASP A 376 6.60 -2.45 26.44
CA ASP A 376 7.98 -2.35 25.92
C ASP A 376 8.21 -3.13 24.60
N ILE A 377 7.24 -3.19 23.66
CA ILE A 377 7.35 -4.03 22.46
C ILE A 377 7.45 -3.25 21.13
N THR A 378 8.42 -3.72 20.34
CA THR A 378 8.98 -3.38 19.04
C THR A 378 7.99 -3.08 17.89
N CYS A 379 8.43 -2.18 17.00
CA CYS A 379 7.78 -1.86 15.74
C CYS A 379 7.64 -3.09 14.82
N VAL A 380 6.44 -3.32 14.29
CA VAL A 380 6.11 -4.50 13.47
C VAL A 380 6.68 -4.34 12.08
N ASN A 381 7.64 -5.19 11.69
CA ASN A 381 8.21 -5.15 10.35
C ASN A 381 8.85 -6.49 9.91
N ALA A 382 8.82 -6.76 8.60
CA ALA A 382 9.54 -7.88 8.00
C ALA A 382 11.03 -7.61 7.74
N PHE A 383 11.55 -6.39 7.90
CA PHE A 383 13.01 -6.15 7.82
C PHE A 383 13.79 -6.88 8.93
N ASN A 384 13.09 -7.47 9.91
CA ASN A 384 13.67 -8.39 10.89
C ASN A 384 13.77 -9.83 10.40
N CYS A 385 13.15 -10.18 9.26
CA CYS A 385 13.19 -11.52 8.70
C CYS A 385 14.51 -11.75 7.95
N GLU A 386 15.19 -12.85 8.28
CA GLU A 386 16.37 -13.28 7.54
C GLU A 386 15.93 -14.01 6.27
N LEU A 387 16.27 -13.42 5.11
CA LEU A 387 15.97 -14.01 3.81
C LEU A 387 17.25 -14.58 3.17
N PRO A 388 17.38 -15.93 3.08
CA PRO A 388 18.52 -16.55 2.44
C PRO A 388 18.54 -16.26 0.94
N GLN A 389 19.74 -16.01 0.41
CA GLN A 389 19.92 -15.76 -1.01
C GLN A 389 20.02 -17.06 -1.78
N ARG A 390 19.53 -17.03 -3.02
CA ARG A 390 19.59 -18.15 -3.97
C ARG A 390 20.05 -17.64 -5.32
N GLU A 391 21.16 -18.18 -5.81
CA GLU A 391 21.68 -17.85 -7.14
C GLU A 391 20.71 -18.22 -8.26
N ASP A 392 19.92 -19.27 -8.05
CA ASP A 392 18.94 -19.77 -9.02
C ASP A 392 17.58 -19.07 -8.93
N MET A 393 17.38 -18.18 -7.95
CA MET A 393 16.19 -17.33 -7.82
C MET A 393 16.59 -15.90 -7.44
N PRO A 394 17.22 -15.16 -8.35
CA PRO A 394 17.58 -13.77 -8.09
C PRO A 394 16.34 -12.90 -7.89
N CYS A 395 16.50 -11.81 -7.15
CA CYS A 395 15.46 -10.79 -7.01
C CYS A 395 15.88 -9.45 -7.63
N ILE A 396 14.88 -8.75 -8.13
CA ILE A 396 14.92 -7.32 -8.39
C ILE A 396 14.50 -6.59 -7.12
N HIS A 397 15.17 -5.48 -6.82
CA HIS A 397 14.86 -4.59 -5.71
C HIS A 397 14.81 -3.14 -6.18
N SER A 398 14.15 -2.30 -5.37
CA SER A 398 14.05 -0.87 -5.62
C SER A 398 15.17 -0.12 -4.91
N ASP A 399 15.82 0.77 -5.64
CA ASP A 399 16.85 1.66 -5.10
C ASP A 399 16.77 3.06 -5.72
N ALA A 400 17.54 4.00 -5.19
CA ALA A 400 17.53 5.40 -5.60
C ALA A 400 18.82 6.13 -5.21
N THR A 401 18.91 7.40 -5.61
CA THR A 401 19.91 8.34 -5.08
C THR A 401 19.36 8.97 -3.80
N TYR A 402 20.05 8.80 -2.67
CA TYR A 402 19.60 9.30 -1.37
C TYR A 402 20.31 10.60 -0.97
N HIS A 403 19.57 11.48 -0.31
CA HIS A 403 20.03 12.79 0.13
C HIS A 403 19.68 13.00 1.61
N SER A 404 20.66 13.43 2.40
CA SER A 404 20.42 13.92 3.76
C SER A 404 20.31 15.44 3.74
N GLY A 405 19.20 15.97 4.25
CA GLY A 405 19.06 17.40 4.50
C GLY A 405 19.81 17.85 5.75
N PRO A 406 19.99 19.17 5.93
CA PRO A 406 20.51 19.74 7.17
C PRO A 406 19.60 19.41 8.35
N SER A 407 20.18 19.38 9.56
CA SER A 407 19.41 19.25 10.80
C SER A 407 18.38 20.38 10.92
N MET A 408 17.11 20.03 11.13
CA MET A 408 15.99 20.98 11.24
C MET A 408 15.08 20.60 12.39
N TRP A 409 14.49 21.60 13.06
CA TRP A 409 13.53 21.39 14.13
C TRP A 409 12.12 21.82 13.69
N PRO A 410 11.05 21.03 13.92
CA PRO A 410 11.06 19.78 14.65
C PRO A 410 11.43 18.56 13.80
N ILE A 411 11.47 18.69 12.46
CA ILE A 411 11.67 17.57 11.51
C ILE A 411 12.86 17.82 10.58
N THR A 412 13.89 16.97 10.64
CA THR A 412 15.00 16.89 9.66
C THR A 412 14.53 16.14 8.41
N TYR A 413 14.70 16.73 7.22
CA TYR A 413 14.20 16.14 5.98
C TYR A 413 15.27 15.37 5.20
N HIS A 414 14.98 14.12 4.86
CA HIS A 414 15.76 13.29 3.96
C HIS A 414 14.88 12.89 2.77
N TYR A 415 15.48 12.64 1.61
CA TYR A 415 14.72 12.29 0.43
C TYR A 415 15.52 11.43 -0.54
N ALA A 416 14.81 10.85 -1.49
CA ALA A 416 15.40 10.11 -2.59
C ALA A 416 14.95 10.67 -3.94
N THR A 417 15.86 10.64 -4.92
CA THR A 417 15.64 11.00 -6.33
C THR A 417 16.09 9.86 -7.24
N ASP A 418 15.65 9.90 -8.50
CA ASP A 418 16.14 8.99 -9.55
C ASP A 418 15.98 7.52 -9.16
N SER A 419 14.77 7.14 -8.74
CA SER A 419 14.48 5.76 -8.35
C SER A 419 14.55 4.80 -9.54
N PHE A 420 15.04 3.58 -9.28
CA PHE A 420 15.25 2.55 -10.28
C PHE A 420 15.11 1.14 -9.67
N PHE A 421 15.03 0.15 -10.56
CA PHE A 421 15.06 -1.27 -10.21
C PHE A 421 16.47 -1.84 -10.45
N SER A 422 17.00 -2.59 -9.50
CA SER A 422 18.34 -3.21 -9.57
C SER A 422 18.29 -4.68 -9.17
N SER A 423 19.23 -5.47 -9.68
CA SER A 423 19.46 -6.88 -9.32
C SER A 423 20.64 -7.08 -8.36
N ASP A 424 21.30 -6.00 -7.91
CA ASP A 424 22.67 -6.07 -7.35
C ASP A 424 22.77 -6.73 -5.97
N ILE A 425 21.68 -6.80 -5.20
CA ILE A 425 21.69 -7.29 -3.81
C ILE A 425 20.83 -8.55 -3.63
N GLY A 426 20.23 -9.09 -4.69
CA GLY A 426 19.29 -10.21 -4.57
C GLY A 426 18.06 -9.88 -3.72
N CYS A 427 17.56 -10.86 -2.97
CA CYS A 427 16.31 -10.79 -2.20
C CYS A 427 16.49 -10.21 -0.78
N TYR A 428 17.64 -9.58 -0.48
CA TYR A 428 17.84 -8.91 0.81
C TYR A 428 16.84 -7.77 0.98
N GLN A 429 16.39 -7.58 2.23
CA GLN A 429 15.58 -6.41 2.58
C GLN A 429 16.44 -5.27 3.18
N VAL A 430 17.56 -5.60 3.83
CA VAL A 430 18.55 -4.63 4.31
C VAL A 430 19.93 -5.14 3.91
N LEU A 431 20.79 -4.26 3.40
CA LEU A 431 22.21 -4.57 3.26
C LEU A 431 22.79 -4.76 4.66
N ASN A 432 23.27 -5.95 4.99
CA ASN A 432 24.06 -6.22 6.20
C ASN A 432 25.43 -5.54 6.08
N ASN A 433 25.47 -4.20 6.05
CA ASN A 433 26.68 -3.48 6.42
C ASN A 433 26.72 -3.47 7.94
N HIS A 434 27.43 -4.46 8.49
CA HIS A 434 27.74 -4.63 9.91
C HIS A 434 28.58 -3.49 10.51
N ILE A 435 28.52 -2.27 9.99
CA ILE A 435 29.31 -1.13 10.45
C ILE A 435 28.40 0.10 10.50
N LEU A 436 28.18 0.61 11.73
CA LEU A 436 27.51 1.88 12.10
C LEU A 436 26.01 1.86 12.43
N ALA A 437 25.60 1.01 13.37
CA ALA A 437 24.61 1.41 14.40
C ALA A 437 24.75 0.47 15.60
N GLN A 438 25.57 0.85 16.58
CA GLN A 438 25.59 0.13 17.86
C GLN A 438 24.22 0.30 18.53
N SER A 439 23.57 -0.82 18.80
CA SER A 439 22.42 -0.90 19.69
C SER A 439 22.84 -0.42 21.09
N VAL A 440 22.43 0.79 21.48
CA VAL A 440 22.57 1.23 22.88
C VAL A 440 21.37 0.68 23.66
N PRO A 441 21.58 -0.01 24.80
CA PRO A 441 20.47 -0.50 25.63
C PRO A 441 19.64 0.66 26.21
N PRO A 442 18.34 0.46 26.50
CA PRO A 442 17.47 1.50 27.03
C PRO A 442 17.94 1.90 28.44
N GLY A 443 18.58 3.05 28.54
CA GLY A 443 18.74 3.78 29.80
C GLY A 443 17.62 4.80 29.92
N ASP A 444 16.91 4.77 31.04
CA ASP A 444 15.75 5.60 31.37
C ASP A 444 15.91 7.08 30.98
N ILE A 445 14.96 7.60 30.19
CA ILE A 445 14.77 9.05 30.03
C ILE A 445 13.41 9.42 30.60
N GLN A 446 13.45 10.19 31.70
CA GLN A 446 12.29 10.76 32.38
C GLN A 446 11.54 11.75 31.48
N THR A 447 10.21 11.73 31.53
CA THR A 447 9.34 12.74 30.93
C THR A 447 8.35 13.28 31.96
N GLN A 448 8.06 14.60 31.92
CA GLN A 448 6.79 15.30 32.26
C GLN A 448 6.96 16.85 32.19
N PRO A 449 5.90 17.68 31.98
CA PRO A 449 4.66 17.43 31.23
C PRO A 449 4.13 18.61 30.35
N GLY A 450 3.38 18.27 29.28
CA GLY A 450 2.05 18.81 28.88
C GLY A 450 1.85 20.25 28.35
N THR A 451 1.31 20.41 27.11
CA THR A 451 0.03 21.13 26.82
C THR A 451 -0.39 21.08 25.32
N LYS A 452 -1.72 21.10 25.07
CA LYS A 452 -2.44 21.13 23.77
C LYS A 452 -2.68 22.58 23.29
N ILE A 453 -2.76 22.81 21.97
CA ILE A 453 -3.47 23.97 21.37
C ILE A 453 -4.22 23.54 20.09
N VAL A 454 -5.44 24.07 19.91
CA VAL A 454 -6.45 23.86 18.84
C VAL A 454 -6.44 25.05 17.88
N PHE A 455 -6.88 24.93 16.61
CA PHE A 455 -7.88 25.80 15.91
C PHE A 455 -7.98 25.57 14.38
N ASN A 456 -8.97 26.23 13.77
CA ASN A 456 -9.95 25.76 12.77
C ASN A 456 -9.92 26.61 11.46
N ALA A 457 -10.41 26.04 10.33
CA ALA A 457 -10.92 26.67 9.08
C ALA A 457 -9.92 27.27 8.02
N PRO A 458 -10.36 27.57 6.76
CA PRO A 458 -11.32 26.93 5.84
C PRO A 458 -10.68 26.43 4.52
N TYR A 459 -11.43 25.61 3.77
CA TYR A 459 -11.01 24.72 2.67
C TYR A 459 -11.23 25.34 1.27
N ASP A 460 -10.25 25.17 0.35
CA ASP A 460 -10.41 25.24 -1.12
C ASP A 460 -9.57 24.11 -1.71
N ASP A 461 -10.25 23.16 -2.37
CA ASP A 461 -9.74 21.82 -2.72
C ASP A 461 -8.97 21.75 -4.03
N LYS A 462 -8.92 22.83 -4.82
CA LYS A 462 -8.47 22.72 -6.22
C LYS A 462 -6.96 22.84 -6.43
N HIS A 463 -6.19 23.14 -5.38
CA HIS A 463 -4.77 23.56 -5.51
C HIS A 463 -3.84 23.03 -4.41
N THR A 464 -4.16 21.84 -3.87
CA THR A 464 -3.39 21.26 -2.77
C THR A 464 -2.21 20.45 -3.30
N TYR A 465 -1.00 20.77 -2.81
CA TYR A 465 0.20 19.95 -3.02
C TYR A 465 0.40 19.11 -1.77
N HIS A 466 0.51 17.80 -1.96
CA HIS A 466 0.67 16.86 -0.85
C HIS A 466 2.13 16.52 -0.67
N ILE A 467 2.65 16.77 0.54
CA ILE A 467 4.03 16.43 0.90
C ILE A 467 3.97 15.40 2.01
N LYS A 468 4.61 14.27 1.77
CA LYS A 468 4.84 13.23 2.76
C LYS A 468 6.07 13.60 3.59
N VAL A 469 5.87 13.69 4.89
CA VAL A 469 6.90 13.84 5.91
C VAL A 469 6.80 12.59 6.81
N ILE A 470 7.79 12.21 7.60
CA ILE A 470 7.73 11.04 8.49
C ILE A 470 8.21 11.47 9.91
N ASN A 471 7.78 10.78 10.98
CA ASN A 471 8.34 10.66 12.34
C ASN A 471 7.61 11.36 13.51
N SER A 472 7.27 10.55 14.53
CA SER A 472 6.54 10.91 15.76
C SER A 472 7.38 11.05 17.04
N SER A 473 8.72 10.99 16.97
CA SER A 473 9.63 11.06 18.13
C SER A 473 9.93 12.50 18.60
N ALA A 474 10.65 12.64 19.72
CA ALA A 474 11.07 13.94 20.27
C ALA A 474 12.12 14.67 19.41
N HIS A 475 12.82 13.99 18.50
CA HIS A 475 13.67 14.55 17.44
C HIS A 475 13.20 13.95 16.10
N ARG A 476 12.47 14.71 15.29
CA ARG A 476 11.71 14.12 14.17
C ARG A 476 12.56 14.09 12.89
N ILE A 477 12.39 13.03 12.09
CA ILE A 477 13.08 12.79 10.82
C ILE A 477 12.04 12.49 9.72
N GLY A 478 11.87 13.41 8.79
CA GLY A 478 10.98 13.27 7.65
C GLY A 478 11.65 12.60 6.47
N TYR A 479 10.96 11.68 5.81
CA TYR A 479 11.44 11.03 4.60
C TYR A 479 10.42 11.17 3.46
N GLY A 480 10.82 11.87 2.40
CA GLY A 480 10.03 12.04 1.17
C GLY A 480 10.53 11.12 0.05
N ILE A 481 9.60 10.46 -0.64
CA ILE A 481 9.89 9.74 -1.89
C ILE A 481 9.36 10.62 -3.02
N SER A 482 10.19 10.89 -4.04
CA SER A 482 9.84 11.74 -5.16
C SER A 482 9.93 11.09 -6.51
#